data_AF-A0A1F8VVE3-F1
#
_entry.id   AF-A0A1F8VVE3-F1
#
_cell.length_a   1.000
_cell.length_b   1.000
_cell.length_c   1.000
_cell.angle_alpha   90.00
_cell.angle_beta   90.00
_cell.angle_gamma   90.00
#
_symmetry.space_group_name_H-M   'P 1'
#
loop_
_entity.id
_entity.type
_entity.pdbx_description
1 polymer ?
#
loop_
_entity_poly.entity_id
_entity_poly.type
_entity_poly.pdbx_seq_one_letter_code
_entity_poly.pdbx_strand_id
1 'polypeptide(L)'
;MNILARLFRISALLGLAIMSPLVLAQTETPDALAYHVLYMLKTHGGKTICLQRASTVFDVRRELLADQPELAAVDQTGNEKVARAMWSKYPCPFSPNRTELRTAVAADILGAWVYPESSQKLRYGPQVQAPRPGGLVMKCESVAFFEPNEMRVAQILGQVACPFVTAADVAPQRKNPLVATWELRQGGRLVVYRSDVLDHIEEWDTFIVKQDFAMQGTIFKTGDLLQYKRRERGNEFNATTQFRHLQSLK
;
A
#
# COMPACT_ATOMS: atom_id res chain seq x y z
N MET A 1 -62.04 -26.19 56.03
CA MET A 1 -62.56 -25.25 57.05
C MET A 1 -61.89 -23.90 56.85
N ASN A 2 -62.67 -22.92 56.39
CA ASN A 2 -62.83 -21.55 56.91
C ASN A 2 -61.67 -20.91 57.71
N ILE A 3 -61.30 -19.63 57.60
CA ILE A 3 -61.89 -18.41 56.99
C ILE A 3 -60.91 -17.25 57.37
N LEU A 4 -60.99 -16.08 56.69
CA LEU A 4 -60.51 -14.71 57.07
C LEU A 4 -58.98 -14.47 57.10
N ALA A 5 -58.40 -13.31 56.72
CA ALA A 5 -58.88 -12.11 56.05
C ALA A 5 -57.72 -11.11 55.84
N ARG A 6 -57.87 -10.29 54.79
CA ARG A 6 -57.60 -8.83 54.74
C ARG A 6 -56.17 -8.32 55.07
N LEU A 7 -55.52 -7.69 54.08
CA LEU A 7 -55.53 -6.22 53.93
C LEU A 7 -54.70 -5.73 52.74
N PHE A 8 -55.34 -4.84 51.98
CA PHE A 8 -54.78 -3.93 50.99
C PHE A 8 -53.53 -3.18 51.48
N ARG A 9 -52.50 -3.09 50.63
CA ARG A 9 -51.74 -1.85 50.44
C ARG A 9 -51.36 -1.66 48.98
N ILE A 10 -52.04 -0.70 48.38
CA ILE A 10 -51.68 -0.03 47.14
C ILE A 10 -50.39 0.74 47.41
N SER A 11 -49.36 0.54 46.61
CA SER A 11 -48.22 1.47 46.53
C SER A 11 -47.90 1.67 45.06
N ALA A 12 -48.38 2.81 44.57
CA ALA A 12 -48.01 3.38 43.30
C ALA A 12 -46.50 3.66 43.32
N LEU A 13 -45.73 2.86 42.57
CA LEU A 13 -44.35 3.17 42.25
C LEU A 13 -44.33 3.74 40.83
N LEU A 14 -44.20 5.07 40.82
CA LEU A 14 -43.78 5.92 39.71
C LEU A 14 -42.69 5.20 38.90
N GLY A 15 -43.03 4.72 37.71
CA GLY A 15 -42.02 4.30 36.73
C GLY A 15 -41.29 5.53 36.24
N LEU A 16 -40.04 5.71 36.68
CA LEU A 16 -39.11 6.67 36.10
C LEU A 16 -38.99 6.38 34.60
N ALA A 17 -39.50 7.29 33.78
CA ALA A 17 -39.12 7.38 32.38
C ALA A 17 -37.63 7.69 32.31
N ILE A 18 -36.81 6.67 32.02
CA ILE A 18 -35.41 6.84 31.66
C ILE A 18 -35.43 7.52 30.28
N MET A 19 -35.36 8.85 30.28
CA MET A 19 -35.02 9.58 29.08
C MET A 19 -33.57 9.25 28.74
N SER A 20 -33.37 8.30 27.83
CA SER A 20 -32.09 8.12 27.16
C SER A 20 -31.68 9.47 26.58
N PRO A 21 -30.52 10.04 26.97
CA PRO A 21 -30.01 11.19 26.25
C PRO A 21 -29.76 10.73 24.82
N LEU A 22 -30.50 11.31 23.88
CA LEU A 22 -30.13 11.36 22.48
C LEU A 22 -28.72 11.95 22.45
N VAL A 23 -27.72 11.08 22.35
CA VAL A 23 -26.37 11.47 21.94
C VAL A 23 -26.53 12.00 20.53
N LEU A 24 -26.70 13.31 20.42
CA LEU A 24 -26.54 14.04 19.17
C LEU A 24 -25.14 13.70 18.68
N ALA A 25 -25.05 12.85 17.64
CA ALA A 25 -23.84 12.67 16.89
C ALA A 25 -23.46 14.06 16.34
N GLN A 26 -22.56 14.75 17.04
CA GLN A 26 -22.00 16.00 16.58
C GLN A 26 -21.30 15.66 15.26
N THR A 27 -21.87 16.14 14.16
CA THR A 27 -21.21 16.10 12.87
C THR A 27 -20.05 17.09 12.96
N GLU A 28 -18.86 16.57 13.22
CA GLU A 28 -17.64 17.36 13.29
C GLU A 28 -17.51 18.14 11.99
N THR A 29 -17.49 19.47 12.06
CA THR A 29 -17.31 20.31 10.87
C THR A 29 -15.91 20.08 10.33
N PRO A 30 -15.73 19.72 9.04
CA PRO A 30 -14.40 19.47 8.49
C PRO A 30 -13.50 20.70 8.64
N ASP A 31 -12.31 20.52 9.20
CA ASP A 31 -11.26 21.53 9.21
C ASP A 31 -10.48 21.52 7.88
N ALA A 32 -9.50 22.42 7.74
CA ALA A 32 -8.70 22.53 6.51
C ALA A 32 -8.05 21.18 6.12
N LEU A 33 -7.49 20.47 7.10
CA LEU A 33 -6.89 19.15 6.88
C LEU A 33 -7.93 18.12 6.40
N ALA A 34 -9.11 18.07 7.01
CA ALA A 34 -10.21 17.19 6.58
C ALA A 34 -10.65 17.49 5.13
N TYR A 35 -10.72 18.76 4.73
CA TYR A 35 -11.02 19.12 3.34
C TYR A 35 -9.93 18.66 2.37
N HIS A 36 -8.65 18.76 2.74
CA HIS A 36 -7.55 18.24 1.91
C HIS A 36 -7.58 16.73 1.81
N VAL A 37 -7.84 16.02 2.90
CA VAL A 37 -8.02 14.56 2.90
C VAL A 37 -9.17 14.18 1.97
N LEU A 38 -10.32 14.85 2.08
CA LEU A 38 -11.47 14.62 1.19
C LEU A 38 -11.11 14.85 -0.28
N TYR A 39 -10.41 15.94 -0.59
CA TYR A 39 -9.94 16.24 -1.94
C TYR A 39 -9.02 15.13 -2.49
N MET A 40 -8.04 14.69 -1.69
CA MET A 40 -7.11 13.63 -2.08
C MET A 40 -7.85 12.32 -2.32
N LEU A 41 -8.79 11.94 -1.44
CA LEU A 41 -9.59 10.73 -1.62
C LEU A 41 -10.46 10.79 -2.89
N LYS A 42 -11.06 11.94 -3.18
CA LYS A 42 -11.86 12.14 -4.40
C LYS A 42 -11.01 12.05 -5.68
N THR A 43 -9.81 12.58 -5.66
CA THR A 43 -8.96 12.70 -6.87
C THR A 43 -8.12 11.44 -7.12
N HIS A 44 -7.59 10.85 -6.04
CA HIS A 44 -6.57 9.79 -6.06
C HIS A 44 -7.03 8.46 -5.48
N GLY A 45 -8.21 8.41 -4.84
CA GLY A 45 -8.78 7.18 -4.27
C GLY A 45 -8.95 6.10 -5.33
N GLY A 46 -8.45 4.90 -5.05
CA GLY A 46 -8.42 3.78 -5.98
C GLY A 46 -7.43 3.91 -7.15
N LYS A 47 -6.69 5.02 -7.26
CA LYS A 47 -5.65 5.20 -8.31
C LYS A 47 -4.26 5.08 -7.74
N THR A 48 -3.94 5.96 -6.80
CA THR A 48 -2.64 6.02 -6.11
C THR A 48 -2.80 5.94 -4.59
N ILE A 49 -4.03 6.11 -4.09
CA ILE A 49 -4.39 6.00 -2.67
C ILE A 49 -5.43 4.88 -2.48
N CYS A 50 -5.15 3.90 -1.63
CA CYS A 50 -6.03 2.78 -1.35
C CYS A 50 -6.23 2.59 0.16
N LEU A 51 -7.47 2.81 0.62
CA LEU A 51 -7.87 2.57 2.01
C LEU A 51 -8.27 1.09 2.16
N GLN A 52 -7.81 0.43 3.23
CA GLN A 52 -8.07 -1.00 3.46
C GLN A 52 -9.46 -1.27 4.07
N ARG A 53 -10.10 -0.26 4.65
CA ARG A 53 -11.41 -0.33 5.30
C ARG A 53 -12.26 0.83 4.81
N ALA A 54 -13.55 0.81 5.15
CA ALA A 54 -14.46 1.95 4.97
C ALA A 54 -14.11 3.09 5.96
N SER A 55 -12.85 3.54 5.95
CA SER A 55 -12.37 4.64 6.77
C SER A 55 -13.02 5.93 6.31
N THR A 56 -13.51 6.71 7.26
CA THR A 56 -14.04 8.05 6.99
C THR A 56 -12.90 9.04 6.79
N VAL A 57 -13.21 10.23 6.26
CA VAL A 57 -12.26 11.35 6.18
C VAL A 57 -11.66 11.68 7.56
N PHE A 58 -12.46 11.60 8.62
CA PHE A 58 -12.03 11.88 10.00
C PHE A 58 -11.10 10.80 10.55
N ASP A 59 -11.32 9.54 10.21
CA ASP A 59 -10.40 8.45 10.57
C ASP A 59 -9.03 8.65 9.93
N VAL A 60 -9.01 8.93 8.63
CA VAL A 60 -7.77 9.20 7.89
C VAL A 60 -7.06 10.43 8.46
N ARG A 61 -7.80 11.51 8.72
CA ARG A 61 -7.25 12.72 9.38
C ARG A 61 -6.60 12.38 10.72
N ARG A 62 -7.32 11.67 11.60
CA ARG A 62 -6.82 11.28 12.93
C ARG A 62 -5.55 10.44 12.83
N GLU A 63 -5.53 9.49 11.90
CA GLU A 63 -4.37 8.64 11.65
C GLU A 63 -3.17 9.41 11.07
N LEU A 64 -3.39 10.40 10.20
CA LEU A 64 -2.32 11.26 9.70
C LEU A 64 -1.74 12.12 10.83
N LEU A 65 -2.57 12.68 11.70
CA LEU A 65 -2.14 13.48 12.85
C LEU A 65 -1.40 12.68 13.91
N ALA A 66 -1.75 11.39 14.07
CA ALA A 66 -1.03 10.51 14.98
C ALA A 66 0.43 10.27 14.53
N ASP A 67 0.66 10.20 13.22
CA ASP A 67 2.01 9.98 12.67
C ASP A 67 2.77 11.30 12.46
N GLN A 68 2.07 12.37 12.10
CA GLN A 68 2.61 13.67 11.73
C GLN A 68 1.76 14.80 12.37
N PRO A 69 1.95 15.07 13.67
CA PRO A 69 1.18 16.08 14.41
C PRO A 69 1.28 17.48 13.81
N GLU A 70 2.38 17.79 13.11
CA GLU A 70 2.59 19.05 12.41
C GLU A 70 1.57 19.31 11.30
N LEU A 71 0.87 18.27 10.81
CA LEU A 71 -0.22 18.44 9.85
C LEU A 71 -1.44 19.17 10.45
N ALA A 72 -1.52 19.32 11.77
CA ALA A 72 -2.57 20.11 12.42
C ALA A 72 -2.48 21.61 12.11
N ALA A 73 -1.28 22.10 11.76
CA ALA A 73 -1.02 23.50 11.45
C ALA A 73 -1.10 23.81 9.94
N VAL A 74 -1.61 22.87 9.13
CA VAL A 74 -1.68 23.02 7.68
C VAL A 74 -2.70 24.09 7.28
N ASP A 75 -2.19 25.14 6.63
CA ASP A 75 -2.98 26.10 5.86
C ASP A 75 -3.08 25.67 4.38
N GLN A 76 -3.59 26.53 3.50
CA GLN A 76 -3.72 26.25 2.06
C GLN A 76 -2.39 25.88 1.35
N THR A 77 -1.22 26.17 1.94
CA THR A 77 0.10 25.83 1.38
C THR A 77 0.57 24.42 1.77
N GLY A 78 -0.08 23.76 2.74
CA GLY A 78 0.30 22.41 3.19
C GLY A 78 -0.26 21.25 2.36
N ASN A 79 -0.90 21.53 1.21
CA ASN A 79 -1.47 20.52 0.30
C ASN A 79 -0.47 19.42 -0.07
N GLU A 80 0.77 19.82 -0.37
CA GLU A 80 1.82 18.88 -0.76
C GLU A 80 2.21 17.96 0.40
N LYS A 81 2.33 18.50 1.62
CA LYS A 81 2.67 17.71 2.81
C LYS A 81 1.59 16.68 3.11
N VAL A 82 0.31 17.09 3.07
CA VAL A 82 -0.82 16.18 3.25
C VAL A 82 -0.85 15.11 2.15
N ALA A 83 -0.62 15.49 0.89
CA ALA A 83 -0.59 14.55 -0.22
C ALA A 83 0.53 13.50 -0.06
N ARG A 84 1.76 13.95 0.26
CA ARG A 84 2.91 13.07 0.55
C ARG A 84 2.62 12.14 1.72
N ALA A 85 2.04 12.66 2.81
CA ALA A 85 1.67 11.85 3.97
C ALA A 85 0.64 10.77 3.59
N MET A 86 -0.40 11.13 2.84
CA MET A 86 -1.42 10.19 2.38
C MET A 86 -0.88 9.14 1.41
N TRP A 87 -0.05 9.53 0.43
CA TRP A 87 0.57 8.55 -0.47
C TRP A 87 1.50 7.61 0.29
N SER A 88 2.25 8.09 1.29
CA SER A 88 3.14 7.25 2.10
C SER A 88 2.35 6.27 2.97
N LYS A 89 1.28 6.74 3.60
CA LYS A 89 0.49 5.92 4.54
C LYS A 89 -0.47 4.96 3.84
N TYR A 90 -1.03 5.35 2.69
CA TYR A 90 -2.08 4.59 2.00
C TYR A 90 -1.81 4.37 0.51
N PRO A 91 -0.62 3.91 0.09
CA PRO A 91 -0.38 3.63 -1.32
C PRO A 91 -1.29 2.51 -1.82
N CYS A 92 -1.62 2.53 -3.11
CA CYS A 92 -2.23 1.37 -3.77
C CYS A 92 -1.19 0.27 -4.05
N PRO A 93 -1.60 -1.01 -4.12
CA PRO A 93 -2.96 -1.54 -4.01
C PRO A 93 -3.51 -1.62 -2.57
N PHE A 94 -2.64 -1.49 -1.57
CA PHE A 94 -2.99 -1.45 -0.16
C PHE A 94 -1.85 -0.84 0.67
N SER A 95 -2.20 -0.29 1.84
CA SER A 95 -1.23 0.27 2.80
C SER A 95 -0.21 -0.78 3.28
N PRO A 96 1.09 -0.44 3.37
CA PRO A 96 2.13 -1.32 3.90
C PRO A 96 2.19 -1.32 5.44
N ASN A 97 1.44 -0.45 6.12
CA ASN A 97 1.38 -0.37 7.59
C ASN A 97 0.53 -1.51 8.15
N ARG A 98 1.04 -2.74 7.99
CA ARG A 98 0.37 -3.96 8.40
C ARG A 98 1.26 -4.81 9.28
N THR A 99 0.63 -5.61 10.13
CA THR A 99 1.36 -6.51 11.02
C THR A 99 1.97 -7.69 10.28
N GLU A 100 1.58 -8.01 9.04
CA GLU A 100 2.14 -9.09 8.23
C GLU A 100 3.39 -8.68 7.44
N LEU A 101 3.72 -7.38 7.43
CA LEU A 101 4.84 -6.81 6.70
C LEU A 101 5.91 -6.29 7.65
N ARG A 102 7.14 -6.21 7.15
CA ARG A 102 8.23 -5.43 7.73
C ARG A 102 9.01 -4.77 6.62
N THR A 103 9.69 -3.68 6.93
CA THR A 103 10.66 -3.07 6.02
C THR A 103 11.75 -4.09 5.64
N ALA A 104 12.14 -4.10 4.36
CA ALA A 104 13.20 -4.98 3.88
C ALA A 104 14.59 -4.47 4.32
N VAL A 105 15.51 -5.40 4.58
CA VAL A 105 16.94 -5.14 4.78
C VAL A 105 17.74 -5.64 3.57
N ALA A 106 19.02 -5.27 3.48
CA ALA A 106 19.84 -5.58 2.29
C ALA A 106 19.89 -7.08 1.96
N ALA A 107 20.00 -7.93 2.99
CA ALA A 107 20.00 -9.38 2.85
C ALA A 107 18.69 -9.94 2.25
N ASP A 108 17.56 -9.23 2.42
CA ASP A 108 16.29 -9.64 1.85
C ASP A 108 16.15 -9.29 0.37
N ILE A 109 16.96 -8.36 -0.15
CA ILE A 109 16.87 -7.90 -1.54
C ILE A 109 17.69 -8.79 -2.47
N LEU A 110 18.84 -9.26 -1.97
CA LEU A 110 19.79 -10.07 -2.73
C LEU A 110 19.16 -11.35 -3.28
N GLY A 111 19.48 -11.67 -4.53
CA GLY A 111 18.99 -12.86 -5.21
C GLY A 111 18.12 -12.55 -6.42
N ALA A 112 17.42 -13.57 -6.91
CA ALA A 112 16.56 -13.49 -8.07
C ALA A 112 15.10 -13.63 -7.67
N TRP A 113 14.24 -12.90 -8.36
CA TRP A 113 12.83 -12.77 -8.05
C TRP A 113 11.99 -12.82 -9.32
N VAL A 114 10.76 -13.27 -9.21
CA VAL A 114 9.76 -13.23 -10.27
C VAL A 114 8.53 -12.46 -9.82
N TYR A 115 8.02 -11.59 -10.69
CA TYR A 115 6.71 -11.00 -10.56
C TYR A 115 5.70 -11.90 -11.31
N PRO A 116 4.91 -12.73 -10.61
CA PRO A 116 4.04 -13.70 -11.25
C PRO A 116 2.84 -13.03 -11.93
N GLU A 117 2.32 -13.66 -12.98
CA GLU A 117 1.12 -13.23 -13.72
C GLU A 117 -0.07 -12.94 -12.79
N SER A 118 -0.29 -13.79 -11.79
CA SER A 118 -1.39 -13.68 -10.81
C SER A 118 -1.41 -12.36 -10.04
N SER A 119 -0.26 -11.67 -9.98
CA SER A 119 -0.09 -10.43 -9.21
C SER A 119 -0.05 -9.19 -10.10
N GLN A 120 -0.10 -9.35 -11.42
CA GLN A 120 -0.07 -8.21 -12.34
C GLN A 120 -1.31 -7.33 -12.26
N LYS A 121 -2.46 -7.90 -11.88
CA LYS A 121 -3.68 -7.14 -11.59
C LYS A 121 -3.48 -6.09 -10.49
N LEU A 122 -2.45 -6.25 -9.66
CA LEU A 122 -2.11 -5.34 -8.57
C LEU A 122 -1.06 -4.31 -8.96
N ARG A 123 -0.50 -4.36 -10.18
CA ARG A 123 0.62 -3.52 -10.60
C ARG A 123 0.31 -2.04 -10.47
N TYR A 124 -0.94 -1.68 -10.73
CA TYR A 124 -1.44 -0.32 -10.65
C TYR A 124 -2.63 -0.28 -9.71
N GLY A 125 -3.07 0.92 -9.30
CA GLY A 125 -4.28 1.05 -8.50
C GLY A 125 -5.53 0.54 -9.24
N PRO A 126 -6.57 0.11 -8.50
CA PRO A 126 -7.75 -0.55 -9.06
C PRO A 126 -8.53 0.26 -10.12
N GLN A 127 -8.36 1.58 -10.16
CA GLN A 127 -8.98 2.47 -11.15
C GLN A 127 -8.03 2.92 -12.26
N VAL A 128 -6.74 2.58 -12.19
CA VAL A 128 -5.81 2.85 -13.29
C VAL A 128 -6.18 1.90 -14.41
N GLN A 129 -6.49 2.46 -15.58
CA GLN A 129 -6.97 1.69 -16.74
C GLN A 129 -6.08 0.48 -16.98
N ALA A 130 -6.72 -0.69 -17.15
CA ALA A 130 -6.09 -1.90 -17.64
C ALA A 130 -5.27 -1.59 -18.91
N PRO A 131 -4.22 -2.38 -19.22
CA PRO A 131 -3.38 -2.16 -20.39
C PRO A 131 -4.25 -1.87 -21.63
N ARG A 132 -3.82 -0.89 -22.44
CA ARG A 132 -4.55 -0.46 -23.64
C ARG A 132 -4.97 -1.67 -24.48
N PRO A 133 -6.20 -1.69 -25.03
CA PRO A 133 -6.63 -2.73 -25.95
C PRO A 133 -5.58 -2.92 -27.06
N GLY A 134 -5.07 -4.15 -27.22
CA GLY A 134 -4.05 -4.49 -28.23
C GLY A 134 -2.59 -4.43 -27.76
N GLY A 135 -2.31 -3.96 -26.53
CA GLY A 135 -0.97 -4.06 -25.93
C GLY A 135 -0.65 -5.51 -25.53
N LEU A 136 0.57 -5.98 -25.77
CA LEU A 136 1.00 -7.27 -25.24
C LEU A 136 1.02 -7.20 -23.71
N VAL A 137 0.25 -8.09 -23.08
CA VAL A 137 0.22 -8.21 -21.61
C VAL A 137 1.56 -8.79 -21.17
N MET A 138 2.11 -8.25 -20.09
CA MET A 138 3.28 -8.85 -19.47
C MET A 138 2.89 -10.25 -18.97
N LYS A 139 3.75 -11.25 -19.10
CA LYS A 139 3.50 -12.59 -18.55
C LYS A 139 4.27 -12.81 -17.28
N CYS A 140 5.52 -12.42 -17.28
CA CYS A 140 6.28 -12.26 -16.05
C CYS A 140 7.40 -11.25 -16.24
N GLU A 141 7.86 -10.76 -15.11
CA GLU A 141 9.07 -9.94 -14.99
C GLU A 141 9.98 -10.63 -13.99
N SER A 142 11.21 -10.93 -14.38
CA SER A 142 12.24 -11.31 -13.42
C SER A 142 13.07 -10.10 -13.05
N VAL A 143 13.43 -10.03 -11.78
CA VAL A 143 14.32 -9.00 -11.24
C VAL A 143 15.37 -9.71 -10.40
N ALA A 144 16.65 -9.42 -10.62
CA ALA A 144 17.71 -9.91 -9.77
C ALA A 144 18.61 -8.79 -9.26
N PHE A 145 19.02 -8.93 -8.01
CA PHE A 145 19.91 -8.03 -7.29
C PHE A 145 21.14 -8.82 -6.88
N PHE A 146 22.28 -8.50 -7.47
CA PHE A 146 23.58 -9.12 -7.22
C PHE A 146 24.52 -8.13 -6.54
N GLU A 147 25.49 -8.67 -5.82
CA GLU A 147 26.60 -7.88 -5.27
C GLU A 147 27.60 -7.45 -6.37
N PRO A 148 28.28 -6.30 -6.21
CA PRO A 148 28.12 -5.35 -5.10
C PRO A 148 26.86 -4.47 -5.21
N ASN A 149 26.30 -4.27 -6.40
CA ASN A 149 25.15 -3.39 -6.64
C ASN A 149 24.55 -3.59 -8.06
N GLU A 150 24.66 -4.78 -8.63
CA GLU A 150 24.19 -5.10 -9.98
C GLU A 150 22.69 -5.43 -9.96
N MET A 151 21.90 -4.76 -10.81
CA MET A 151 20.48 -5.09 -11.00
C MET A 151 20.24 -5.62 -12.41
N ARG A 152 19.47 -6.71 -12.52
CA ARG A 152 19.04 -7.29 -13.80
C ARG A 152 17.52 -7.37 -13.84
N VAL A 153 16.95 -7.05 -14.99
CA VAL A 153 15.51 -7.14 -15.24
C VAL A 153 15.29 -7.79 -16.60
N ALA A 154 14.38 -8.75 -16.66
CA ALA A 154 13.83 -9.21 -17.94
C ALA A 154 12.32 -9.29 -17.87
N GLN A 155 11.67 -8.92 -18.98
CA GLN A 155 10.23 -8.95 -19.12
C GLN A 155 9.86 -9.84 -20.29
N ILE A 156 8.92 -10.75 -20.06
CA ILE A 156 8.32 -11.57 -21.11
C ILE A 156 6.92 -11.02 -21.36
N LEU A 157 6.60 -10.73 -22.62
CA LEU A 157 5.31 -10.22 -23.05
C LEU A 157 4.59 -11.27 -23.92
N GLY A 158 3.26 -11.20 -23.99
CA GLY A 158 2.46 -12.01 -24.93
C GLY A 158 1.91 -13.30 -24.33
N GLN A 159 2.03 -14.44 -25.02
CA GLN A 159 1.43 -15.72 -24.61
C GLN A 159 2.43 -16.77 -24.12
N VAL A 160 3.73 -16.45 -24.09
CA VAL A 160 4.78 -17.38 -23.68
C VAL A 160 4.74 -17.58 -22.16
N ALA A 161 4.86 -18.83 -21.71
CA ALA A 161 4.97 -19.14 -20.28
C ALA A 161 6.23 -18.49 -19.67
N CYS A 162 6.19 -18.21 -18.37
CA CYS A 162 7.34 -17.61 -17.70
C CYS A 162 8.53 -18.59 -17.67
N PRO A 163 9.69 -18.25 -18.26
CA PRO A 163 10.84 -19.16 -18.30
C PRO A 163 11.69 -19.10 -17.03
N PHE A 164 11.42 -18.18 -16.10
CA PHE A 164 12.20 -17.99 -14.88
C PHE A 164 11.59 -18.82 -13.74
N VAL A 165 12.16 -20.00 -13.50
CA VAL A 165 11.70 -20.94 -12.45
C VAL A 165 12.69 -20.98 -11.29
N THR A 166 13.97 -20.76 -11.57
CA THR A 166 15.09 -20.80 -10.63
C THR A 166 15.96 -19.56 -10.76
N ALA A 167 16.80 -19.31 -9.75
CA ALA A 167 17.79 -18.23 -9.82
C ALA A 167 18.77 -18.41 -10.99
N ALA A 168 19.05 -19.66 -11.38
CA ALA A 168 19.93 -19.98 -12.50
C ALA A 168 19.37 -19.50 -13.85
N ASP A 169 18.05 -19.43 -14.01
CA ASP A 169 17.40 -18.96 -15.26
C ASP A 169 17.61 -17.46 -15.49
N VAL A 170 17.94 -16.70 -14.44
CA VAL A 170 18.22 -15.27 -14.50
C VAL A 170 19.71 -15.00 -14.75
N ALA A 171 20.59 -15.93 -14.39
CA ALA A 171 22.04 -15.78 -14.54
C ALA A 171 22.52 -15.45 -15.97
N PRO A 172 21.93 -15.97 -17.06
CA PRO A 172 22.31 -15.58 -18.42
C PRO A 172 22.20 -14.08 -18.70
N GLN A 173 21.34 -13.34 -17.99
CA GLN A 173 21.22 -11.89 -18.14
C GLN A 173 22.50 -11.15 -17.78
N ARG A 174 23.37 -11.74 -16.96
CA ARG A 174 24.68 -11.17 -16.59
C ARG A 174 25.67 -11.10 -17.77
N LYS A 175 25.40 -11.82 -18.86
CA LYS A 175 26.19 -11.74 -20.10
C LYS A 175 25.99 -10.40 -20.85
N ASN A 176 24.88 -9.71 -20.59
CA ASN A 176 24.62 -8.39 -21.18
C ASN A 176 25.38 -7.30 -20.41
N PRO A 177 25.71 -6.16 -21.06
CA PRO A 177 26.30 -5.02 -20.37
C PRO A 177 25.51 -4.61 -19.13
N LEU A 178 26.20 -4.19 -18.07
CA LEU A 178 25.57 -3.69 -16.86
C LEU A 178 25.01 -2.29 -17.11
N VAL A 179 23.69 -2.16 -17.08
CA VAL A 179 22.99 -0.88 -17.32
C VAL A 179 22.22 -0.36 -16.11
N ALA A 180 22.01 -1.18 -15.08
CA ALA A 180 21.26 -0.81 -13.90
C ALA A 180 22.04 -1.19 -12.62
N THR A 181 22.13 -0.23 -11.69
CA THR A 181 22.70 -0.46 -10.37
C THR A 181 21.69 -0.10 -9.30
N TRP A 182 21.87 -0.66 -8.10
CA TRP A 182 20.95 -0.45 -6.99
C TRP A 182 21.66 -0.19 -5.67
N GLU A 183 20.96 0.49 -4.77
CA GLU A 183 21.36 0.61 -3.36
C GLU A 183 20.11 0.54 -2.48
N LEU A 184 20.26 -0.01 -1.26
CA LEU A 184 19.20 0.04 -0.26
C LEU A 184 19.53 1.11 0.77
N ARG A 185 18.73 2.17 0.80
CA ARG A 185 18.81 3.24 1.81
C ARG A 185 18.00 2.87 3.05
N GLN A 186 18.15 3.69 4.09
CA GLN A 186 17.39 3.56 5.33
C GLN A 186 15.88 3.49 5.07
N GLY A 187 15.18 2.75 5.94
CA GLY A 187 13.73 2.57 5.81
C GLY A 187 13.31 1.65 4.66
N GLY A 188 14.23 0.83 4.11
CA GLY A 188 13.92 -0.12 3.04
C GLY A 188 13.67 0.55 1.70
N ARG A 189 14.29 1.72 1.48
CA ARG A 189 14.15 2.49 0.25
C ARG A 189 15.18 2.00 -0.76
N LEU A 190 14.74 1.18 -1.71
CA LEU A 190 15.56 0.71 -2.82
C LEU A 190 15.65 1.79 -3.89
N VAL A 191 16.87 2.21 -4.22
CA VAL A 191 17.14 3.20 -5.27
C VAL A 191 17.83 2.51 -6.43
N VAL A 192 17.34 2.75 -7.64
CA VAL A 192 17.86 2.16 -8.87
C VAL A 192 18.32 3.27 -9.79
N TYR A 193 19.57 3.17 -10.24
CA TYR A 193 20.17 4.05 -11.22
C TYR A 193 20.34 3.30 -12.53
N ARG A 194 20.19 4.01 -13.65
CA ARG A 194 20.48 3.46 -14.97
C ARG A 194 21.55 4.26 -15.68
N SER A 195 22.53 3.59 -16.26
CA SER A 195 23.60 4.23 -17.04
C SER A 195 23.19 4.46 -18.50
N ASP A 196 22.17 3.77 -18.98
CA ASP A 196 21.66 3.89 -20.35
C ASP A 196 20.52 4.92 -20.49
N VAL A 197 20.13 5.57 -19.39
CA VAL A 197 19.12 6.64 -19.37
C VAL A 197 19.64 7.81 -18.53
N LEU A 198 19.79 8.97 -19.17
CA LEU A 198 20.30 10.18 -18.50
C LEU A 198 19.44 10.57 -17.29
N ASP A 199 20.11 10.87 -16.17
CA ASP A 199 19.51 11.30 -14.90
C ASP A 199 18.41 10.37 -14.37
N HIS A 200 18.49 9.08 -14.70
CA HIS A 200 17.49 8.10 -14.30
C HIS A 200 17.67 7.69 -12.84
N ILE A 201 16.65 8.01 -12.04
CA ILE A 201 16.50 7.55 -10.66
C ILE A 201 15.10 6.97 -10.51
N GLU A 202 15.05 5.73 -10.03
CA GLU A 202 13.83 5.11 -9.52
C GLU A 202 13.97 4.83 -8.03
N GLU A 203 12.91 5.10 -7.28
CA GLU A 203 12.87 4.79 -5.86
C GLU A 203 11.67 3.91 -5.54
N TRP A 204 11.93 2.86 -4.75
CA TRP A 204 10.94 1.88 -4.34
C TRP A 204 10.94 1.74 -2.83
N ASP A 205 9.78 1.85 -2.19
CA ASP A 205 9.61 1.38 -0.81
C ASP A 205 9.48 -0.14 -0.82
N THR A 206 10.34 -0.82 -0.08
CA THR A 206 10.43 -2.28 -0.10
C THR A 206 10.13 -2.92 1.26
N PHE A 207 9.30 -3.96 1.22
CA PHE A 207 8.81 -4.68 2.39
C PHE A 207 8.91 -6.17 2.18
N ILE A 208 9.17 -6.91 3.24
CA ILE A 208 9.11 -8.37 3.27
C ILE A 208 7.84 -8.80 3.96
N VAL A 209 7.20 -9.80 3.36
CA VAL A 209 6.09 -10.55 3.97
C VAL A 209 6.67 -11.46 5.04
N LYS A 210 6.33 -11.20 6.31
CA LYS A 210 6.76 -12.04 7.45
C LYS A 210 5.68 -13.01 7.93
N GLN A 211 4.46 -12.86 7.45
CA GLN A 211 3.34 -13.75 7.68
C GLN A 211 2.47 -13.80 6.43
N ASP A 212 2.03 -14.99 6.04
CA ASP A 212 1.16 -15.17 4.88
C ASP A 212 -0.15 -14.39 5.03
N PHE A 213 -0.59 -13.75 3.93
CA PHE A 213 -1.89 -13.07 3.87
C PHE A 213 -2.45 -13.06 2.45
N ALA A 214 -3.73 -12.71 2.32
CA ALA A 214 -4.40 -12.57 1.04
C ALA A 214 -5.01 -11.18 0.88
N MET A 215 -4.90 -10.61 -0.32
CA MET A 215 -5.50 -9.32 -0.66
C MET A 215 -5.92 -9.32 -2.13
N GLN A 216 -7.14 -8.87 -2.42
CA GLN A 216 -7.68 -8.77 -3.78
C GLN A 216 -7.54 -10.07 -4.60
N GLY A 217 -7.68 -11.23 -3.93
CA GLY A 217 -7.54 -12.54 -4.55
C GLY A 217 -6.12 -12.91 -4.98
N THR A 218 -5.09 -12.30 -4.38
CA THR A 218 -3.69 -12.68 -4.48
C THR A 218 -3.20 -13.13 -3.12
N ILE A 219 -2.43 -14.22 -3.08
CA ILE A 219 -1.80 -14.74 -1.87
C ILE A 219 -0.36 -14.24 -1.85
N PHE A 220 0.03 -13.70 -0.70
CA PHE A 220 1.38 -13.25 -0.38
C PHE A 220 1.94 -14.20 0.67
N LYS A 221 3.07 -14.82 0.36
CA LYS A 221 3.73 -15.82 1.22
C LYS A 221 4.89 -15.20 1.97
N THR A 222 5.20 -15.79 3.10
CA THR A 222 6.37 -15.43 3.90
C THR A 222 7.64 -15.51 3.06
N GLY A 223 8.41 -14.43 3.06
CA GLY A 223 9.62 -14.26 2.24
C GLY A 223 9.37 -13.56 0.90
N ASP A 224 8.13 -13.33 0.48
CA ASP A 224 7.85 -12.53 -0.71
C ASP A 224 8.24 -11.06 -0.47
N LEU A 225 8.72 -10.41 -1.53
CA LEU A 225 9.17 -9.02 -1.53
C LEU A 225 8.11 -8.13 -2.20
N LEU A 226 7.66 -7.10 -1.48
CA LEU A 226 6.71 -6.11 -1.98
C LEU A 226 7.44 -4.81 -2.26
N GLN A 227 7.19 -4.21 -3.42
CA GLN A 227 7.80 -2.94 -3.79
C GLN A 227 6.77 -1.94 -4.27
N TYR A 228 6.84 -0.71 -3.78
CA TYR A 228 5.99 0.40 -4.20
C TYR A 228 6.85 1.47 -4.87
N LYS A 229 6.68 1.70 -6.18
CA LYS A 229 7.43 2.72 -6.92
C LYS A 229 6.98 4.11 -6.49
N ARG A 230 7.84 4.84 -5.81
CA ARG A 230 7.57 6.18 -5.27
C ARG A 230 8.06 7.27 -6.19
N ARG A 231 9.23 7.09 -6.78
CA ARG A 231 9.86 8.12 -7.62
C ARG A 231 10.25 7.53 -8.96
N GLU A 232 9.93 8.28 -10.00
CA GLU A 232 10.42 8.10 -11.36
C GLU A 232 10.33 9.44 -12.08
N ARG A 233 10.90 9.55 -13.29
CA ARG A 233 10.80 10.76 -14.09
C ARG A 233 9.32 11.14 -14.31
N GLY A 234 8.95 12.36 -13.90
CA GLY A 234 7.57 12.86 -13.95
C GLY A 234 6.72 12.54 -12.70
N ASN A 235 7.27 11.87 -11.70
CA ASN A 235 6.63 11.60 -10.40
C ASN A 235 7.54 12.04 -9.25
N GLU A 236 7.63 13.35 -9.04
CA GLU A 236 8.48 13.98 -8.02
C GLU A 236 7.78 14.10 -6.65
N PHE A 237 6.47 13.82 -6.62
CA PHE A 237 5.62 13.94 -5.43
C PHE A 237 5.57 12.67 -4.58
N ASN A 238 6.38 11.66 -4.91
CA ASN A 238 6.43 10.38 -4.24
C ASN A 238 5.09 9.62 -4.25
N ALA A 239 4.21 9.85 -5.23
CA ALA A 239 2.99 9.07 -5.33
C ALA A 239 3.35 7.63 -5.73
N THR A 240 2.66 6.62 -5.19
CA THR A 240 2.88 5.26 -5.70
C THR A 240 2.28 5.13 -7.10
N THR A 241 3.14 4.92 -8.10
CA THR A 241 2.71 4.71 -9.50
C THR A 241 2.67 3.24 -9.89
N GLN A 242 3.49 2.40 -9.26
CA GLN A 242 3.53 0.96 -9.51
C GLN A 242 3.71 0.17 -8.22
N PHE A 243 3.21 -1.06 -8.23
CA PHE A 243 3.44 -2.06 -7.20
C PHE A 243 4.02 -3.33 -7.83
N ARG A 244 4.97 -3.97 -7.13
CA ARG A 244 5.48 -5.29 -7.48
C ARG A 244 5.30 -6.22 -6.30
N HIS A 245 4.84 -7.42 -6.60
CA HIS A 245 4.86 -8.56 -5.70
C HIS A 245 5.86 -9.56 -6.28
N LEU A 246 7.00 -9.72 -5.61
CA LEU A 246 8.14 -10.48 -6.08
C LEU A 246 8.28 -11.75 -5.25
N GLN A 247 8.26 -12.90 -5.92
CA GLN A 247 8.46 -14.21 -5.33
C GLN A 247 9.91 -14.64 -5.54
N SER A 248 10.57 -15.09 -4.48
CA SER A 248 11.97 -15.52 -4.56
C SER A 248 12.11 -16.75 -5.46
N LEU A 249 13.06 -16.68 -6.39
CA LEU A 249 13.49 -17.81 -7.20
C LEU A 249 14.62 -18.52 -6.45
N LYS A 250 14.42 -19.81 -6.16
CA LYS A 250 15.42 -20.65 -5.49
C LYS A 250 16.45 -21.23 -6.46
#